data_AF-A0A1I7IME0-F1
#
_entry.id   AF-A0A1I7IME0-F1
#
_cell.length_a   1.000
_cell.length_b   1.000
_cell.length_c   1.000
_cell.angle_alpha   90.00
_cell.angle_beta   90.00
_cell.angle_gamma   90.00
#
_symmetry.space_group_name_H-M   'P 1'
#
loop_
_entity.id
_entity.type
_entity.pdbx_description
1 polymer ?
#
loop_
_entity_poly.entity_id
_entity_poly.type
_entity_poly.pdbx_seq_one_letter_code
_entity_poly.pdbx_strand_id
1 'polypeptide(L)'
;MDLENQKRVKDFAEQYGPENVVVVLGAAEGEAAGLAAETVTNGDPTYAGPLTEVQLGLTVYHVVEPEMKEEFDPDVYDEQISMMEMVLDVDDIIDEMSDIRDEYCKYL
;
A
#
# COMPACT_ATOMS: atom_id res chain seq x y z
N MET A 1 5.16 -4.47 -7.02
CA MET A 1 6.03 -4.78 -5.86
C MET A 1 6.96 -5.93 -6.23
N ASP A 2 8.25 -5.86 -5.90
CA ASP A 2 9.19 -6.96 -6.21
C ASP A 2 9.06 -8.14 -5.22
N LEU A 3 9.63 -9.29 -5.61
CA LEU A 3 9.54 -10.55 -4.88
C LEU A 3 10.18 -10.51 -3.48
N GLU A 4 11.22 -9.70 -3.29
CA GLU A 4 11.89 -9.60 -1.99
C GLU A 4 11.00 -8.82 -1.02
N ASN A 5 10.37 -7.75 -1.47
CA ASN A 5 9.41 -6.99 -0.68
C ASN A 5 8.16 -7.82 -0.33
N GLN A 6 7.60 -8.58 -1.29
CA GLN A 6 6.51 -9.51 -1.00
C GLN A 6 6.87 -10.50 0.10
N LYS A 7 8.09 -11.07 0.04
CA LYS A 7 8.56 -12.01 1.07
C LYS A 7 8.64 -11.34 2.44
N ARG A 8 9.21 -10.13 2.53
CA ARG A 8 9.33 -9.39 3.79
C ARG A 8 7.98 -9.08 4.40
N VAL A 9 7.01 -8.63 3.58
CA VAL A 9 5.64 -8.37 4.05
C VAL A 9 5.01 -9.64 4.62
N LYS A 10 5.15 -10.78 3.91
CA LYS A 10 4.67 -12.08 4.39
C LYS A 10 5.31 -12.48 5.72
N ASP A 11 6.64 -12.41 5.80
CA ASP A 11 7.39 -12.79 7.01
C ASP A 11 6.97 -11.91 8.21
N PHE A 12 6.71 -10.61 8.00
CA PHE A 12 6.21 -9.72 9.05
C PHE A 12 4.76 -10.00 9.46
N ALA A 13 3.88 -10.28 8.51
CA ALA A 13 2.50 -10.67 8.82
C ALA A 13 2.45 -11.98 9.64
N GLU A 14 3.32 -12.96 9.31
CA GLU A 14 3.45 -14.22 10.08
C GLU A 14 4.07 -14.00 11.47
N GLN A 15 5.05 -13.10 11.57
CA GLN A 15 5.78 -12.85 12.82
C GLN A 15 4.96 -12.02 13.83
N TYR A 16 4.29 -10.96 13.35
CA TYR A 16 3.65 -9.96 14.21
C TYR A 16 2.12 -10.08 14.23
N GLY A 17 1.53 -10.90 13.35
CA GLY A 17 0.10 -10.95 13.11
C GLY A 17 -0.33 -9.89 12.08
N PRO A 18 -1.16 -10.25 11.09
CA PRO A 18 -1.54 -9.34 10.01
C PRO A 18 -2.32 -8.11 10.51
N GLU A 19 -3.02 -8.21 11.63
CA GLU A 19 -3.72 -7.09 12.28
C GLU A 19 -2.78 -6.05 12.92
N ASN A 20 -1.50 -6.38 13.09
CA ASN A 20 -0.48 -5.50 13.69
C ASN A 20 0.51 -4.95 12.64
N VAL A 21 0.20 -5.11 11.34
CA VAL A 21 1.06 -4.67 10.24
C VAL A 21 0.28 -3.75 9.31
N VAL A 22 0.86 -2.59 9.01
CA VAL A 22 0.37 -1.64 8.01
C VAL A 22 1.39 -1.52 6.90
N VAL A 23 0.94 -1.52 5.64
CA VAL A 23 1.78 -1.28 4.46
C VAL A 23 1.52 0.13 3.95
N VAL A 24 2.57 0.91 3.75
CA VAL A 24 2.48 2.27 3.18
C VAL A 24 3.19 2.29 1.84
N LEU A 25 2.45 2.63 0.77
CA LEU A 25 2.91 2.63 -0.62
C LEU A 25 3.23 4.05 -1.11
N GLY A 26 4.12 4.13 -2.11
CA GLY A 26 4.56 5.39 -2.72
C GLY A 26 4.75 5.26 -4.23
N ALA A 27 3.83 4.55 -4.90
CA ALA A 27 3.84 4.43 -6.35
C ALA A 27 3.39 5.75 -7.00
N ALA A 28 3.84 5.99 -8.25
CA ALA A 28 3.57 7.25 -8.94
C ALA A 28 2.29 7.22 -9.81
N GLU A 29 1.65 6.07 -9.96
CA GLU A 29 0.51 5.85 -10.85
C GLU A 29 -0.54 5.03 -10.10
N GLY A 30 -1.84 5.31 -10.31
CA GLY A 30 -2.94 4.63 -9.63
C GLY A 30 -2.92 3.12 -9.86
N GLU A 31 -2.80 2.67 -11.11
CA GLU A 31 -2.71 1.23 -11.45
C GLU A 31 -1.56 0.52 -10.72
N ALA A 32 -0.39 1.19 -10.61
CA ALA A 32 0.76 0.61 -9.91
C ALA A 32 0.57 0.57 -8.39
N ALA A 33 -0.10 1.58 -7.82
CA ALA A 33 -0.47 1.63 -6.40
C ALA A 33 -1.50 0.54 -6.08
N GLY A 34 -2.59 0.46 -6.86
CA GLY A 34 -3.65 -0.54 -6.76
C GLY A 34 -3.11 -1.95 -6.86
N LEU A 35 -2.26 -2.26 -7.85
CA LEU A 35 -1.64 -3.57 -7.98
C LEU A 35 -0.79 -3.95 -6.76
N ALA A 36 -0.02 -3.00 -6.22
CA ALA A 36 0.80 -3.24 -5.03
C ALA A 36 -0.06 -3.40 -3.76
N ALA A 37 -1.18 -2.68 -3.66
CA ALA A 37 -2.15 -2.82 -2.59
C ALA A 37 -2.84 -4.19 -2.65
N GLU A 38 -3.33 -4.58 -3.84
CA GLU A 38 -3.95 -5.89 -4.06
C GLU A 38 -3.00 -7.03 -3.68
N THR A 39 -1.72 -6.90 -4.06
CA THR A 39 -0.69 -7.89 -3.74
C THR A 39 -0.59 -8.20 -2.24
N VAL A 40 -0.74 -7.18 -1.37
CA VAL A 40 -0.61 -7.35 0.09
C VAL A 40 -1.95 -7.58 0.80
N THR A 41 -3.08 -7.41 0.11
CA THR A 41 -4.41 -7.66 0.64
C THR A 41 -4.97 -8.99 0.13
N ASN A 42 -5.14 -9.10 -1.19
CA ASN A 42 -5.76 -10.23 -1.89
C ASN A 42 -4.74 -11.26 -2.42
N GLY A 43 -3.46 -10.93 -2.37
CA GLY A 43 -2.38 -11.76 -2.92
C GLY A 43 -1.98 -11.30 -4.33
N ASP A 44 -0.81 -11.77 -4.79
CA ASP A 44 -0.22 -11.32 -6.06
C ASP A 44 -1.05 -11.79 -7.27
N PRO A 45 -1.68 -10.88 -8.05
CA PRO A 45 -2.54 -11.26 -9.17
C PRO A 45 -1.74 -11.64 -10.43
N THR A 46 -0.42 -11.45 -10.42
CA THR A 46 0.47 -11.85 -11.52
C THR A 46 0.84 -13.34 -11.45
N TYR A 47 0.34 -14.04 -10.43
CA TYR A 47 0.64 -15.46 -10.15
C TYR A 47 2.15 -15.72 -10.02
N ALA A 48 2.87 -14.75 -9.46
CA ALA A 48 4.30 -14.86 -9.22
C ALA A 48 4.63 -14.47 -7.78
N GLY A 49 5.49 -15.27 -7.14
CA GLY A 49 6.14 -14.88 -5.90
C GLY A 49 5.50 -15.36 -4.60
N PRO A 50 6.02 -14.87 -3.46
CA PRO A 50 5.66 -15.35 -2.13
C PRO A 50 4.20 -15.15 -1.72
N LEU A 51 3.51 -14.19 -2.36
CA LEU A 51 2.12 -13.82 -2.09
C LEU A 51 1.12 -14.34 -3.14
N THR A 52 1.54 -15.19 -4.08
CA THR A 52 0.62 -15.88 -4.98
C THR A 52 -0.38 -16.70 -4.18
N GLU A 53 -1.68 -16.46 -4.38
CA GLU A 53 -2.79 -17.12 -3.65
C GLU A 53 -2.75 -16.93 -2.11
N VAL A 54 -2.00 -15.96 -1.59
CA VAL A 54 -1.91 -15.66 -0.15
C VAL A 54 -2.62 -14.34 0.14
N GLN A 55 -3.84 -14.43 0.66
CA GLN A 55 -4.65 -13.28 1.08
C GLN A 55 -4.32 -12.87 2.52
N LEU A 56 -3.37 -11.95 2.68
CA LEU A 56 -3.03 -11.43 4.01
C LEU A 56 -4.11 -10.47 4.56
N GLY A 57 -4.80 -9.74 3.69
CA GLY A 57 -5.83 -8.76 4.05
C GLY A 57 -5.30 -7.56 4.85
N LEU A 58 -4.01 -7.22 4.68
CA LEU A 58 -3.34 -6.18 5.47
C LEU A 58 -3.97 -4.81 5.27
N THR A 59 -3.89 -3.98 6.30
CA THR A 59 -4.21 -2.56 6.17
C THR A 59 -3.16 -1.88 5.30
N VAL A 60 -3.60 -1.19 4.25
CA VAL A 60 -2.72 -0.57 3.27
C VAL A 60 -3.16 0.86 2.96
N TYR A 61 -2.18 1.76 2.89
CA TYR A 61 -2.36 3.17 2.57
C TYR A 61 -1.32 3.65 1.57
N HIS A 62 -1.59 4.78 0.93
CA HIS A 62 -0.61 5.50 0.11
C HIS A 62 -0.12 6.74 0.83
N VAL A 63 1.15 7.12 0.64
CA VAL A 63 1.76 8.30 1.27
C VAL A 63 1.08 9.62 0.92
N VAL A 64 0.26 9.67 -0.13
CA VAL A 64 -0.47 10.87 -0.55
C VAL A 64 -1.91 10.92 -0.03
N GLU A 65 -2.37 9.89 0.68
CA GLU A 65 -3.71 9.90 1.25
C GLU A 65 -3.81 10.88 2.42
N PRO A 66 -4.92 11.65 2.54
CA PRO A 66 -5.07 12.65 3.60
C PRO A 66 -4.83 12.10 5.01
N GLU A 67 -5.35 10.91 5.29
CA GLU A 67 -5.19 10.21 6.57
C GLU A 67 -3.73 9.86 6.90
N MET A 68 -2.90 9.57 5.89
CA MET A 68 -1.45 9.38 6.10
C MET A 68 -0.73 10.72 6.27
N LYS A 69 -1.14 11.76 5.55
CA LYS A 69 -0.53 13.09 5.69
C LYS A 69 -0.70 13.69 7.08
N GLU A 70 -1.82 13.41 7.74
CA GLU A 70 -2.08 13.85 9.12
C GLU A 70 -1.11 13.22 10.13
N GLU A 71 -0.57 12.03 9.83
CA GLU A 71 0.39 11.31 10.69
C GLU A 71 1.85 11.72 10.44
N PHE A 72 2.15 12.37 9.31
CA PHE A 72 3.50 12.77 8.97
C PHE A 72 3.87 14.13 9.59
N ASP A 73 5.16 14.28 9.91
CA ASP A 73 5.70 15.60 10.24
C ASP A 73 5.57 16.52 9.01
N PRO A 74 4.93 17.70 9.13
CA PRO A 74 4.67 18.57 7.99
C PRO A 74 5.94 19.06 7.29
N ASP A 75 7.02 19.33 8.04
CA ASP A 75 8.27 19.82 7.46
C ASP A 75 8.95 18.69 6.65
N VAL A 76 8.87 17.45 7.13
CA VAL A 76 9.38 16.27 6.41
C VAL A 76 8.53 15.99 5.16
N TYR A 77 7.21 16.09 5.26
CA TYR A 77 6.33 15.87 4.11
C TYR A 77 6.57 16.90 3.00
N ASP A 78 6.71 18.18 3.37
CA ASP A 78 7.00 19.24 2.41
C ASP A 78 8.36 19.02 1.72
N GLU A 79 9.39 18.63 2.48
CA GLU A 79 10.71 18.39 1.91
C GLU A 79 10.75 17.16 0.98
N GLN A 80 10.07 16.06 1.36
CA GLN A 80 10.25 14.76 0.71
C GLN A 80 9.18 14.41 -0.33
N ILE A 81 7.93 14.88 -0.17
CA ILE A 81 6.78 14.38 -0.94
C ILE A 81 6.07 15.49 -1.71
N SER A 82 5.92 16.69 -1.13
CA SER A 82 5.12 17.80 -1.69
C SER A 82 5.45 18.14 -3.16
N MET A 83 6.74 18.15 -3.52
CA MET A 83 7.15 18.37 -4.92
C MET A 83 6.63 17.31 -5.89
N MET A 84 6.64 16.04 -5.48
CA MET A 84 6.15 14.95 -6.32
C MET A 84 4.63 14.91 -6.31
N GLU A 85 4.00 15.16 -5.16
CA GLU A 85 2.54 15.19 -5.03
C GLU A 85 1.88 16.12 -6.07
N MET A 86 2.46 17.31 -6.32
CA MET A 86 1.97 18.24 -7.33
C MET A 86 2.07 17.74 -8.79
N VAL A 87 2.80 16.65 -9.02
CA VAL A 87 2.99 16.00 -10.32
C VAL A 87 2.16 14.73 -10.46
N LEU A 88 1.85 14.07 -9.34
CA LEU A 88 1.07 12.83 -9.33
C LEU A 88 -0.41 13.11 -9.60
N ASP A 89 -1.07 12.14 -10.22
CA ASP A 89 -2.54 12.09 -10.24
C ASP A 89 -3.03 11.53 -8.90
N VAL A 90 -3.11 12.42 -7.92
CA VAL A 90 -3.44 12.06 -6.53
C VAL A 90 -4.85 11.49 -6.41
N ASP A 91 -5.80 12.03 -7.18
CA ASP A 91 -7.19 11.56 -7.15
C ASP A 91 -7.28 10.13 -7.67
N ASP A 92 -6.63 9.82 -8.81
CA ASP A 92 -6.57 8.46 -9.37
C ASP A 92 -5.91 7.46 -8.40
N ILE A 93 -4.82 7.86 -7.73
CA ILE A 93 -4.17 7.02 -6.72
C ILE A 93 -5.10 6.75 -5.53
N ILE A 94 -5.80 7.78 -5.02
CA ILE A 94 -6.72 7.62 -3.88
C ILE A 94 -7.88 6.72 -4.25
N ASP A 95 -8.46 6.90 -5.44
CA ASP A 95 -9.60 6.10 -5.91
C ASP A 95 -9.21 4.60 -6.01
N GLU A 96 -8.11 4.28 -6.69
CA GLU A 96 -7.62 2.89 -6.81
C GLU A 96 -7.27 2.26 -5.45
N MET A 97 -6.64 3.02 -4.55
CA MET A 97 -6.30 2.54 -3.21
C MET A 97 -7.55 2.30 -2.35
N SER A 98 -8.54 3.18 -2.46
CA SER A 98 -9.81 3.08 -1.71
C SER A 98 -10.60 1.86 -2.17
N ASP A 99 -10.71 1.63 -3.48
CA ASP A 99 -11.41 0.47 -4.06
C ASP A 99 -10.80 -0.85 -3.55
N ILE A 100 -9.47 -0.99 -3.59
CA ILE A 100 -8.78 -2.17 -3.07
C ILE A 100 -8.94 -2.31 -1.55
N ARG A 101 -8.87 -1.20 -0.81
CA ARG A 101 -9.01 -1.20 0.64
C ARG A 101 -10.40 -1.66 1.06
N ASP A 102 -11.45 -1.15 0.42
CA ASP A 102 -12.83 -1.50 0.71
C ASP A 102 -13.15 -2.96 0.37
N GLU A 103 -12.55 -3.50 -0.69
CA GLU A 103 -12.83 -4.88 -1.12
C GLU A 103 -12.04 -5.93 -0.33
N TYR A 104 -10.76 -5.67 -0.01
CA TYR A 104 -9.83 -6.73 0.43
C TYR A 104 -9.17 -6.51 1.79
N CYS A 105 -9.21 -5.31 2.39
CA CYS A 105 -8.66 -5.11 3.73
C CYS A 105 -9.55 -5.78 4.79
N LYS A 106 -8.91 -6.45 5.75
CA LYS A 106 -9.59 -7.16 6.85
C LYS A 106 -9.43 -6.47 8.21
N TYR A 107 -8.52 -5.49 8.35
CA TYR A 107 -8.07 -4.97 9.65
C TYR A 107 -8.07 -3.43 9.76
N LEU A 108 -9.14 -2.76 9.34
CA LEU A 108 -9.33 -1.31 9.45
C LEU A 108 -9.79 -0.84 10.84
#